data_AF-A0A7Y0FWU7-F1
#
_entry.id   AF-A0A7Y0FWU7-F1
#
_cell.length_a   1.000
_cell.length_b   1.000
_cell.length_c   1.000
_cell.angle_alpha   90.00
_cell.angle_beta   90.00
_cell.angle_gamma   90.00
#
_symmetry.space_group_name_H-M   'P 1'
#
loop_
_entity.id
_entity.type
_entity.pdbx_description
1 polymer ?
#
loop_
_entity_poly.entity_id
_entity_poly.type
_entity_poly.pdbx_seq_one_letter_code
_entity_poly.pdbx_strand_id
1 'polypeptide(L)'
;MVGHLGHRRFLVAGTLIRSSDGEDLKVQRLDLNARLSASYGARYVDLPGLLRPAHNGSAEDLADVAAQLVPRSLRIDAVHLNGAGYAIVAQAMHAATTARGW
;
A
#
# COMPACT_ATOMS: atom_id res chain seq x y z
N MET A 1 -4.17 9.25 17.61
CA MET A 1 -3.17 8.20 17.30
C MET A 1 -3.67 6.87 17.83
N VAL A 2 -3.26 5.70 17.28
CA VAL A 2 -3.73 4.34 17.65
C VAL A 2 -3.94 4.11 19.16
N GLY A 3 -3.12 4.72 20.03
CA GLY A 3 -3.31 4.67 21.49
C GLY A 3 -4.63 5.28 22.04
N HIS A 4 -5.43 5.93 21.19
CA HIS A 4 -6.75 6.47 21.52
C HIS A 4 -7.88 5.57 21.03
N LEU A 5 -7.57 4.47 20.34
CA LEU A 5 -8.59 3.49 19.97
C LEU A 5 -9.03 2.78 21.25
N GLY A 6 -10.31 2.86 21.59
CA GLY A 6 -10.90 2.13 22.73
C GLY A 6 -10.89 0.60 22.57
N HIS A 7 -10.25 0.09 21.50
CA HIS A 7 -10.10 -1.33 21.20
C HIS A 7 -8.71 -1.62 20.65
N ARG A 8 -8.33 -2.90 20.70
CA ARG A 8 -7.05 -3.41 20.20
C ARG A 8 -7.12 -4.00 18.80
N ARG A 9 -8.28 -3.95 18.14
CA ARG A 9 -8.49 -4.48 16.78
C ARG A 9 -8.26 -3.39 15.75
N PHE A 10 -7.08 -3.36 15.14
CA PHE A 10 -6.76 -2.40 14.10
C PHE A 10 -5.66 -2.98 13.20
N LEU A 11 -5.68 -2.53 11.96
CA LEU A 11 -4.63 -2.74 10.97
C LEU A 11 -4.06 -1.38 10.55
N VAL A 12 -2.81 -1.38 10.13
CA VAL A 12 -2.14 -0.19 9.59
C VAL A 12 -1.74 -0.50 8.16
N ALA A 13 -2.36 0.19 7.22
CA ALA A 13 -2.05 0.04 5.80
C ALA A 13 -0.77 0.82 5.45
N GLY A 14 0.12 0.19 4.69
CA GLY A 14 1.24 0.86 4.04
C GLY A 14 0.76 1.99 3.14
N THR A 15 1.42 3.15 3.23
CA THR A 15 1.11 4.32 2.42
C THR A 15 1.64 4.16 1.01
N LEU A 16 0.85 4.57 0.01
CA LEU A 16 1.25 4.51 -1.39
C LEU A 16 2.06 5.74 -1.78
N ILE A 17 2.97 5.57 -2.74
CA ILE A 17 3.66 6.67 -3.40
C ILE A 17 2.75 7.20 -4.51
N ARG A 18 2.49 8.51 -4.51
CA ARG A 18 1.73 9.14 -5.60
C ARG A 18 2.63 9.22 -6.82
N SER A 19 2.09 9.02 -8.01
CA SER A 19 2.92 9.13 -9.23
C SER A 19 3.39 10.55 -9.51
N SER A 20 2.81 11.55 -8.83
CA SER A 20 3.23 12.95 -8.86
C SER A 20 4.22 13.31 -7.74
N ASP A 21 4.59 12.38 -6.86
CA ASP A 21 5.60 12.64 -5.82
C ASP A 21 6.99 12.79 -6.46
N GLY A 22 7.66 13.90 -6.12
CA GLY A 22 9.10 14.05 -6.35
C GLY A 22 9.91 13.10 -5.47
N GLU A 23 11.20 12.95 -5.80
CA GLU A 23 12.07 11.93 -5.18
C GLU A 23 12.14 12.02 -3.64
N ASP A 24 12.23 13.22 -3.09
CA ASP A 24 12.25 13.43 -1.63
C ASP A 24 11.00 12.87 -0.94
N LEU A 25 9.82 13.06 -1.54
CA LEU A 25 8.57 12.54 -1.01
C LEU A 25 8.49 11.02 -1.15
N LYS A 26 9.08 10.43 -2.19
CA LYS A 26 9.18 8.98 -2.33
C LYS A 26 10.02 8.39 -1.20
N VAL A 27 11.19 8.96 -0.95
CA VAL A 27 12.09 8.53 0.16
C VAL A 27 11.38 8.65 1.50
N GLN A 28 10.70 9.76 1.76
CA GLN A 28 9.93 9.95 3.00
C GLN A 28 8.82 8.90 3.19
N ARG A 29 8.14 8.50 2.10
CA ARG A 29 7.10 7.46 2.16
C ARG A 29 7.68 6.07 2.37
N LEU A 30 8.81 5.75 1.75
CA LEU A 30 9.51 4.49 1.98
C LEU A 30 9.96 4.38 3.44
N ASP A 31 10.56 5.44 3.98
CA ASP A 31 10.93 5.52 5.40
C ASP A 31 9.71 5.39 6.32
N LEU A 32 8.61 6.09 6.01
CA LEU A 32 7.38 5.98 6.77
C LEU A 32 6.87 4.53 6.79
N ASN A 33 6.81 3.87 5.64
CA ASN A 33 6.36 2.48 5.56
C ASN A 33 7.28 1.52 6.34
N ALA A 34 8.59 1.73 6.30
CA ALA A 34 9.55 0.97 7.11
C ALA A 34 9.29 1.15 8.61
N ARG A 35 9.08 2.41 9.06
CA ARG A 35 8.76 2.71 10.46
C ARG A 35 7.41 2.13 10.89
N LEU A 36 6.38 2.20 10.03
CA LEU A 36 5.06 1.62 10.30
C LEU A 36 5.16 0.08 10.41
N SER A 37 5.88 -0.55 9.49
CA SER A 37 6.12 -2.00 9.52
C SER A 37 6.82 -2.42 10.82
N ALA A 38 7.92 -1.76 11.19
CA ALA A 38 8.64 -2.04 12.43
C ALA A 38 7.79 -1.80 13.69
N SER A 39 6.98 -0.73 13.70
CA SER A 39 6.19 -0.36 14.88
C SER A 39 4.96 -1.25 15.10
N TYR A 40 4.32 -1.69 14.02
CA TYR A 40 3.04 -2.40 14.09
C TYR A 40 3.15 -3.90 13.78
N GLY A 41 4.32 -4.36 13.32
CA GLY A 41 4.65 -5.75 13.06
C GLY A 41 3.55 -6.44 12.26
N ALA A 42 2.99 -7.51 12.81
CA ALA A 42 1.95 -8.26 12.14
C ALA A 42 0.73 -7.40 11.72
N ARG A 43 0.40 -6.32 12.45
CA ARG A 43 -0.76 -5.45 12.14
C ARG A 43 -0.52 -4.52 10.96
N TYR A 44 0.72 -4.40 10.50
CA TYR A 44 1.04 -3.68 9.27
C TYR A 44 0.69 -4.54 8.05
N VAL A 45 0.01 -3.95 7.07
CA VAL A 45 -0.32 -4.58 5.80
C VAL A 45 0.47 -3.86 4.70
N ASP A 46 1.41 -4.55 4.08
CA ASP A 46 2.30 -3.98 3.05
C ASP A 46 1.62 -3.81 1.69
N LEU A 47 0.71 -2.83 1.59
CA LEU A 47 0.00 -2.55 0.35
C LEU A 47 0.93 -2.24 -0.84
N PRO A 48 2.02 -1.46 -0.70
CA PRO A 48 2.98 -1.26 -1.80
C PRO A 48 3.61 -2.56 -2.28
N GLY A 49 3.98 -3.46 -1.36
CA GLY A 49 4.54 -4.77 -1.69
C GLY A 49 3.55 -5.71 -2.40
N LEU A 50 2.24 -5.54 -2.15
CA LEU A 50 1.18 -6.33 -2.79
C LEU A 50 0.74 -5.76 -4.15
N LEU A 51 0.71 -4.44 -4.30
CA LEU A 51 0.23 -3.78 -5.52
C LEU A 51 1.26 -3.77 -6.65
N ARG A 52 2.55 -3.58 -6.35
CA ARG A 52 3.60 -3.52 -7.39
C ARG A 52 3.72 -4.80 -8.23
N PRO A 53 3.70 -6.02 -7.65
CA PRO A 53 3.76 -7.25 -8.42
C PRO A 53 2.49 -7.52 -9.25
N ALA A 54 1.39 -6.83 -8.99
CA ALA A 54 0.09 -7.04 -9.66
C ALA A 54 -0.05 -6.25 -10.98
N HIS A 55 1.06 -5.88 -11.61
CA HIS A 55 1.06 -5.22 -12.91
C HIS A 55 0.46 -6.10 -14.02
N ASN A 56 -0.01 -5.48 -15.10
CA ASN A 56 -0.53 -6.20 -16.27
C ASN A 56 0.57 -6.59 -17.29
N GLY A 57 1.83 -6.25 -17.03
CA GLY A 57 2.98 -6.59 -17.88
C GLY A 57 3.22 -5.63 -19.05
N SER A 58 2.42 -4.57 -19.19
CA SER A 58 2.70 -3.48 -20.13
C SER A 58 4.02 -2.78 -19.81
N ALA A 59 4.64 -2.17 -20.83
CA ALA A 59 5.88 -1.43 -20.65
C ALA A 59 5.72 -0.27 -19.65
N GLU A 60 4.54 0.34 -19.64
CA GLU A 60 4.15 1.41 -18.74
C GLU A 60 4.10 0.99 -17.27
N ASP A 61 3.49 -0.17 -16.99
CA ASP A 61 3.46 -0.71 -15.64
C ASP A 61 4.85 -1.14 -15.18
N LEU A 62 5.65 -1.75 -16.07
CA LEU A 62 7.03 -2.12 -15.74
C LEU A 62 7.88 -0.89 -15.43
N ALA A 63 7.68 0.22 -16.14
CA ALA A 63 8.33 1.49 -15.84
C ALA A 63 7.86 2.05 -14.49
N ASP A 64 6.56 1.97 -14.17
CA ASP A 64 6.04 2.39 -12.87
C ASP A 64 6.64 1.54 -11.73
N VAL A 65 6.74 0.22 -11.90
CA VAL A 65 7.34 -0.69 -10.92
C VAL A 65 8.83 -0.39 -10.72
N ALA A 66 9.58 -0.15 -11.79
CA ALA A 66 10.98 0.26 -11.73
C ALA A 66 11.15 1.60 -10.97
N ALA A 67 10.19 2.51 -11.11
CA ALA A 67 10.11 3.77 -10.37
C ALA A 67 9.51 3.64 -8.95
N GLN A 68 9.29 2.40 -8.47
CA GLN A 68 8.68 2.05 -7.18
C GLN A 68 7.23 2.54 -6.99
N LEU A 69 6.55 2.87 -8.08
CA LEU A 69 5.16 3.31 -8.10
C LEU A 69 4.20 2.13 -8.19
N VAL A 70 2.95 2.37 -7.79
CA VAL A 70 1.87 1.45 -8.13
C VAL A 70 1.65 1.46 -9.65
N PRO A 71 1.55 0.29 -10.31
CA PRO A 71 1.30 0.19 -11.74
C PRO A 71 0.10 1.03 -12.18
N ARG A 72 0.22 1.82 -13.26
CA ARG A 72 -0.89 2.68 -13.73
C ARG A 72 -2.11 1.91 -14.17
N SER A 73 -1.97 0.64 -14.57
CA SER A 73 -3.13 -0.23 -14.82
C SER A 73 -4.01 -0.47 -13.58
N LEU A 74 -3.50 -0.18 -12.38
CA LEU A 74 -4.22 -0.28 -11.10
C LEU A 74 -4.66 1.08 -10.56
N ARG A 75 -4.43 2.17 -11.30
CA ARG A 75 -4.75 3.55 -10.92
C ARG A 75 -5.75 4.19 -11.87
N ILE A 76 -6.44 5.22 -11.38
CA ILE A 76 -7.25 6.11 -12.23
C ILE A 76 -6.55 7.45 -12.45
N ASP A 77 -5.73 7.88 -11.48
CA ASP A 77 -4.93 9.11 -11.57
C ASP A 77 -3.61 8.98 -10.78
N ALA A 78 -3.00 10.10 -10.40
CA ALA A 78 -1.74 10.13 -9.68
C ALA A 78 -1.83 9.67 -8.20
N VAL A 79 -3.03 9.56 -7.64
CA VAL A 79 -3.29 9.31 -6.22
C VAL A 79 -4.20 8.10 -6.01
N HIS A 80 -5.27 7.99 -6.79
CA HIS A 80 -6.35 7.03 -6.58
C HIS A 80 -6.13 5.74 -7.36
N LEU A 81 -6.39 4.63 -6.68
CA LEU A 81 -6.50 3.31 -7.31
C LEU A 81 -7.81 3.23 -8.11
N ASN A 82 -7.83 2.42 -9.16
CA ASN A 82 -9.06 2.03 -9.82
C ASN A 82 -9.70 0.81 -9.13
N GLY A 83 -10.77 0.26 -9.71
CA GLY A 83 -11.45 -0.91 -9.14
C GLY A 83 -10.55 -2.13 -8.95
N ALA A 84 -9.65 -2.41 -9.90
CA ALA A 84 -8.71 -3.54 -9.81
C ALA A 84 -7.69 -3.33 -8.67
N GLY A 85 -7.15 -2.11 -8.55
CA GLY A 85 -6.25 -1.78 -7.43
C GLY A 85 -6.95 -1.88 -6.07
N TYR A 86 -8.17 -1.36 -5.95
CA TYR A 86 -8.93 -1.47 -4.69
C TYR A 86 -9.38 -2.90 -4.38
N ALA A 87 -9.62 -3.77 -5.37
CA ALA A 87 -9.90 -5.18 -5.14
C ALA A 87 -8.74 -5.87 -4.41
N ILE A 88 -7.49 -5.59 -4.80
CA ILE A 88 -6.28 -6.11 -4.14
C ILE A 88 -6.20 -5.59 -2.70
N VAL A 89 -6.40 -4.29 -2.48
CA VAL A 89 -6.39 -3.69 -1.14
C VAL A 89 -7.46 -4.31 -0.25
N ALA A 90 -8.69 -4.45 -0.74
CA ALA A 90 -9.80 -5.02 -0.01
C ALA A 90 -9.51 -6.48 0.37
N GLN A 91 -9.01 -7.28 -0.56
CA GLN A 91 -8.64 -8.68 -0.31
C GLN A 91 -7.53 -8.80 0.74
N ALA A 92 -6.50 -7.96 0.67
CA ALA A 92 -5.39 -7.95 1.62
C ALA A 92 -5.85 -7.58 3.04
N MET A 93 -6.66 -6.53 3.16
CA MET A 93 -7.18 -6.07 4.45
C MET A 93 -8.16 -7.07 5.05
N HIS A 94 -9.02 -7.68 4.21
CA HIS A 94 -9.91 -8.76 4.63
C HIS A 94 -9.10 -9.96 5.16
N ALA A 95 -8.13 -10.46 4.39
CA ALA A 95 -7.29 -11.57 4.81
C ALA A 95 -6.52 -11.27 6.10
N ALA A 96 -5.96 -10.06 6.24
CA ALA A 96 -5.28 -9.65 7.46
C ALA A 96 -6.22 -9.54 8.68
N THR A 97 -7.48 -9.20 8.45
CA THR A 97 -8.51 -9.14 9.51
C THR A 97 -8.93 -10.55 9.94
N THR A 98 -9.27 -11.42 8.98
CA THR A 98 -9.75 -12.77 9.26
C THR A 98 -8.65 -13.67 9.85
N ALA A 99 -7.39 -13.51 9.44
CA ALA A 99 -6.25 -14.22 10.02
C ALA A 99 -6.06 -13.95 11.54
N ARG A 100 -6.74 -12.94 12.08
CA ARG A 100 -6.72 -12.57 13.50
C ARG A 100 -7.99 -12.96 14.25
N GLY A 101 -8.96 -13.57 13.57
CA GLY A 101 -10.27 -13.89 14.13
C GLY A 101 -11.09 -12.64 14.50
N TRP A 102 -10.95 -11.56 13.74
CA TRP A 102 -11.69 -10.30 13.94
C TRP A 102 -12.93 -10.22 13.07
#